data_AF-A0A485JKJ6-F1
#
_entry.id   AF-A0A485JKJ6-F1
#
_cell.length_a   1.000
_cell.length_b   1.000
_cell.length_c   1.000
_cell.angle_alpha   90.00
_cell.angle_beta   90.00
_cell.angle_gamma   90.00
#
_symmetry.space_group_name_H-M   'P 1'
#
loop_
_entity.id
_entity.type
_entity.pdbx_description
1 polymer ?
#
loop_
_entity_poly.entity_id
_entity_poly.type
_entity_poly.pdbx_seq_one_letter_code
_entity_poly.pdbx_strand_id
1 'polypeptide(L)'
;MIRAYRVGPELVAWTDGKNLRELGIYRQTGCYIERIRRNGILANPDGDAVLQMGDEIALVGYPDAHARLDPSFRNGKEVFDRDLLDMRIVTEEVVVKNHNAVGKRLAQLKLTDHGCFLNRVIRSQIEMPIDDNVVLNKGDVLQVSGDARRVKTIADRIGFISIHSQVTDLLAFCAFFVIGLMIGMITFQFSTFSFGMGNAAGLLFAGIMLGFMRANHPTFGYIPQGALSMVKEFGLMVFMAGVGLSAGSGINNGLGAIGGQMLIAGLIVSLVPVVICFLFGAYVLRMNRALLFGAMMGARTCAPAMEIISDTARSNIPALGYAGTYAIANVLLTLAGTIIVMVWPGLG
;
A
#
# COMPACT_ATOMS: atom_id res chain seq x y z
N MET A 1 17.73 -7.58 18.51
CA MET A 1 18.96 -7.33 19.29
C MET A 1 19.97 -8.42 18.97
N ILE A 2 21.25 -8.07 18.85
CA ILE A 2 22.34 -9.01 18.59
C ILE A 2 23.21 -9.07 19.84
N ARG A 3 23.60 -10.27 20.27
CA ARG A 3 24.56 -10.50 21.36
C ARG A 3 25.49 -11.65 20.98
N ALA A 4 26.76 -11.57 21.38
CA ALA A 4 27.74 -12.61 21.09
C ALA A 4 28.25 -13.26 22.37
N TYR A 5 28.34 -14.59 22.38
CA TYR A 5 28.67 -15.38 23.57
C TYR A 5 29.80 -16.36 23.24
N ARG A 6 30.71 -16.58 24.20
CA ARG A 6 31.67 -17.68 24.11
C ARG A 6 31.06 -18.95 24.71
N VAL A 7 31.15 -20.04 23.95
CA VAL A 7 30.69 -21.36 24.35
C VAL A 7 31.63 -21.92 25.43
N GLY A 8 31.16 -21.89 26.67
CA GLY A 8 31.84 -22.47 27.84
C GLY A 8 31.48 -23.93 28.09
N PRO A 9 32.15 -24.60 29.05
CA PRO A 9 31.89 -26.01 29.39
C PRO A 9 30.45 -26.28 29.83
N GLU A 10 29.81 -25.33 30.52
CA GLU A 10 28.39 -25.41 30.92
C GLU A 10 27.46 -25.45 29.71
N LEU A 11 27.75 -24.64 28.69
CA LEU A 11 26.95 -24.59 27.47
C LEU A 11 27.12 -25.87 26.64
N VAL A 12 28.34 -26.42 26.57
CA VAL A 12 28.62 -27.69 25.89
C VAL A 12 27.91 -28.85 26.59
N ALA A 13 27.95 -28.89 27.92
CA ALA A 13 27.24 -29.90 28.71
C ALA A 13 25.72 -29.80 28.53
N TRP A 14 25.17 -28.59 28.42
CA TRP A 14 23.75 -28.37 28.14
C TRP A 14 23.37 -28.79 26.70
N THR A 15 24.24 -28.54 25.73
CA THR A 15 24.00 -28.96 24.34
C THR A 15 24.07 -30.48 24.15
N ASP A 16 24.75 -31.20 25.04
CA ASP A 16 24.83 -32.68 25.07
C ASP A 16 25.18 -33.30 23.70
N GLY A 17 26.05 -32.62 22.93
CA GLY A 17 26.45 -33.06 21.59
C GLY A 17 25.38 -33.01 20.51
N LYS A 18 24.19 -32.46 20.81
CA LYS A 18 23.09 -32.30 19.85
C LYS A 18 23.45 -31.27 18.78
N ASN A 19 22.90 -31.46 17.58
CA ASN A 19 23.01 -30.45 16.52
C ASN A 19 22.07 -29.26 16.79
N LEU A 20 22.32 -28.13 16.15
CA LEU A 20 21.51 -26.91 16.31
C LEU A 20 20.02 -27.13 16.01
N ARG A 21 19.69 -28.03 15.07
CA ARG A 21 18.32 -28.36 14.68
C ARG A 21 17.57 -29.13 15.79
N GLU A 22 18.24 -30.04 16.47
CA GLU A 22 17.74 -30.84 17.59
C GLU A 22 17.68 -30.04 18.89
N LEU A 23 18.68 -29.17 19.10
CA LEU A 23 18.71 -28.24 20.21
C LEU A 23 17.51 -27.29 20.20
N GLY A 24 17.07 -26.88 19.00
CA GLY A 24 15.87 -26.07 18.86
C GLY A 24 15.90 -24.78 19.69
N ILE A 25 17.08 -24.16 19.84
CA ILE A 25 17.28 -22.93 20.65
C ILE A 25 16.24 -21.87 20.28
N TYR A 26 15.93 -21.76 18.98
CA TYR A 26 14.86 -20.88 18.51
C TYR A 26 13.48 -21.24 19.06
N ARG A 27 13.06 -22.51 19.03
CA ARG A 27 11.75 -22.95 19.56
C ARG A 27 11.61 -22.69 21.06
N GLN A 28 12.71 -22.72 21.81
CA GLN A 28 12.70 -22.55 23.25
C GLN A 28 12.82 -21.07 23.68
N THR A 29 13.63 -20.28 22.98
CA THR A 29 14.00 -18.93 23.42
C THR A 29 13.50 -17.84 22.49
N GLY A 30 13.32 -18.13 21.19
CA GLY A 30 13.05 -17.16 20.13
C GLY A 30 14.32 -16.51 19.56
N CYS A 31 15.51 -16.98 19.97
CA CYS A 31 16.79 -16.51 19.45
C CYS A 31 17.38 -17.48 18.42
N TYR A 32 18.04 -16.92 17.40
CA TYR A 32 18.65 -17.63 16.29
C TYR A 32 20.17 -17.44 16.31
N ILE A 33 20.96 -18.50 16.11
CA ILE A 33 22.42 -18.39 16.00
C ILE A 33 22.78 -18.07 14.55
N GLU A 34 23.26 -16.85 14.33
CA GLU A 34 23.49 -16.33 12.98
C GLU A 34 24.92 -16.63 12.47
N ARG A 35 25.91 -16.59 13.37
CA ARG A 35 27.33 -16.84 13.07
C ARG A 35 28.01 -17.63 14.19
N ILE A 36 28.98 -18.45 13.81
CA ILE A 36 29.90 -19.14 14.72
C ILE A 36 31.31 -18.87 14.24
N ARG A 37 32.20 -18.50 15.17
CA ARG A 37 33.63 -18.46 14.96
C ARG A 37 34.26 -19.65 15.68
N ARG A 38 34.94 -20.50 14.91
CA ARG A 38 35.70 -21.64 15.43
C ARG A 38 37.15 -21.51 15.01
N ASN A 39 38.07 -21.51 15.97
CA ASN A 39 39.51 -21.37 15.72
C ASN A 39 39.87 -20.17 14.80
N GLY A 40 39.18 -19.04 14.96
CA GLY A 40 39.38 -17.83 14.15
C GLY A 40 38.69 -17.82 12.77
N ILE A 41 38.07 -18.92 12.35
CA ILE A 41 37.32 -19.00 11.09
C ILE A 41 35.86 -18.67 11.35
N LEU A 42 35.35 -17.64 10.67
CA LEU A 42 33.93 -17.27 10.71
C LEU A 42 33.13 -18.17 9.77
N ALA A 43 32.05 -18.77 10.27
CA ALA A 43 31.13 -19.57 9.49
C ALA A 43 29.67 -19.23 9.83
N ASN A 44 28.79 -19.38 8.84
CA ASN A 44 27.36 -19.41 9.06
C ASN A 44 26.97 -20.87 9.34
N PRO A 45 26.51 -21.21 10.56
CA PRO A 45 26.18 -22.58 10.88
C PRO A 45 24.92 -23.03 10.13
N ASP A 46 24.97 -24.26 9.61
CA ASP A 46 23.76 -24.97 9.19
C ASP A 46 23.13 -25.70 10.38
N GLY A 47 21.90 -26.18 10.23
CA GLY A 47 21.16 -26.86 11.31
C GLY A 47 21.85 -28.11 11.86
N ASP A 48 22.78 -28.70 11.10
CA ASP A 48 23.54 -29.90 11.48
C ASP A 48 24.84 -29.57 12.24
N ALA A 49 25.16 -28.29 12.45
CA ALA A 49 26.33 -27.88 13.22
C ALA A 49 26.17 -28.25 14.71
N VAL A 50 27.26 -28.71 15.32
CA VAL A 50 27.35 -28.99 16.77
C VAL A 50 28.26 -27.95 17.40
N LEU A 51 27.83 -27.36 18.51
CA LEU A 51 28.60 -26.36 19.27
C LEU A 51 29.77 -27.03 19.99
N GLN A 52 30.97 -26.45 19.88
CA GLN A 52 32.18 -26.95 20.53
C GLN A 52 32.71 -25.95 21.55
N MET A 53 33.45 -26.47 22.54
CA MET A 53 34.08 -25.64 23.56
C MET A 53 35.03 -24.62 22.90
N GLY A 54 34.90 -23.35 23.26
CA GLY A 54 35.72 -22.27 22.71
C GLY A 54 35.18 -21.63 21.42
N ASP A 55 34.06 -22.12 20.88
CA ASP A 55 33.34 -21.42 19.81
C ASP A 55 32.81 -20.06 20.31
N GLU A 56 32.77 -19.07 19.43
CA GLU A 56 32.13 -17.79 19.70
C GLU A 56 30.92 -17.65 18.78
N ILE A 57 29.74 -17.44 19.36
CA ILE A 57 28.46 -17.48 18.65
C ILE A 57 27.76 -16.13 18.71
N ALA A 58 27.19 -15.70 17.60
CA ALA A 58 26.34 -14.51 17.53
C ALA A 58 24.86 -14.91 17.52
N LEU A 59 24.11 -14.48 18.53
CA LEU A 59 22.67 -14.70 18.69
C LEU A 59 21.87 -13.45 18.27
N VAL A 60 20.86 -13.66 17.44
CA VAL A 60 19.92 -12.63 16.98
C VAL A 60 18.52 -12.99 17.44
N GLY A 61 17.83 -12.04 18.06
CA GLY A 61 16.47 -12.26 18.56
C GLY A 61 15.83 -11.01 19.12
N TYR A 62 14.55 -11.09 19.44
CA TYR A 62 13.82 -10.03 20.14
C TYR A 62 14.37 -9.83 21.56
N PRO A 63 14.27 -8.62 22.16
CA PRO A 63 14.73 -8.38 23.53
C PRO A 63 14.16 -9.38 24.55
N ASP A 64 12.86 -9.71 24.43
CA ASP A 64 12.20 -10.69 25.30
C ASP A 64 12.70 -12.12 25.07
N ALA A 65 13.14 -12.43 23.86
CA ALA A 65 13.74 -13.72 23.54
C ALA A 65 15.11 -13.88 24.22
N HIS A 66 15.92 -12.81 24.26
CA HIS A 66 17.16 -12.77 25.02
C HIS A 66 16.93 -12.87 26.54
N ALA A 67 15.80 -12.38 27.04
CA ALA A 67 15.44 -12.54 28.45
C ALA A 67 15.09 -13.99 28.82
N ARG A 68 14.51 -14.75 27.87
CA ARG A 68 14.14 -16.17 28.01
C ARG A 68 15.30 -17.15 27.83
N LEU A 69 16.48 -16.69 27.41
CA LEU A 69 17.66 -17.53 27.36
C LEU A 69 18.05 -18.06 28.74
N ASP A 70 18.41 -19.34 28.78
CA ASP A 70 18.83 -20.08 29.98
C ASP A 70 19.99 -19.36 30.70
N PRO A 71 20.05 -19.38 32.05
CA PRO A 71 21.17 -18.81 32.81
C PRO A 71 22.55 -19.29 32.35
N SER A 72 22.65 -20.49 31.77
CA SER A 72 23.89 -21.06 31.23
C SER A 72 24.46 -20.24 30.05
N PHE A 73 23.62 -19.58 29.26
CA PHE A 73 24.07 -18.61 28.25
C PHE A 73 24.49 -17.28 28.87
N ARG A 74 23.94 -16.91 30.04
CA ARG A 74 24.34 -15.72 30.80
C ARG A 74 25.66 -15.91 31.55
N ASN A 75 25.96 -17.13 31.98
CA ASN A 75 27.24 -17.51 32.56
C ASN A 75 28.35 -17.65 31.50
N GLY A 76 27.99 -17.91 30.25
CA GLY A 76 28.88 -17.75 29.11
C GLY A 76 29.34 -16.29 29.01
N LYS A 77 30.66 -16.07 28.94
CA LYS A 77 31.23 -14.72 28.86
C LYS A 77 30.74 -14.07 27.57
N GLU A 78 29.93 -13.01 27.68
CA GLU A 78 29.54 -12.20 26.52
C GLU A 78 30.83 -11.63 25.91
N VAL A 79 31.04 -11.88 24.62
CA VAL A 79 32.23 -11.45 23.89
C VAL A 79 31.83 -10.36 22.93
N PHE A 80 32.49 -9.21 23.01
CA PHE A 80 32.37 -8.16 22.02
C PHE A 80 33.38 -8.40 20.89
N ASP A 81 33.09 -9.37 20.01
CA ASP A 81 33.87 -9.59 18.79
C ASP A 81 33.23 -8.81 17.63
N ARG A 82 33.99 -7.87 17.08
CA ARG A 82 33.51 -6.92 16.07
C ARG A 82 33.10 -7.61 14.77
N ASP A 83 33.78 -8.67 14.35
CA ASP A 83 33.50 -9.37 13.08
C ASP A 83 32.29 -10.32 13.21
N LEU A 84 32.07 -10.86 14.42
CA LEU A 84 30.85 -11.61 14.74
C LEU A 84 29.63 -10.69 14.80
N LEU A 85 29.81 -9.45 15.25
CA LEU A 85 28.74 -8.46 15.41
C LEU A 85 28.51 -7.59 14.16
N ASP A 86 29.46 -7.54 13.22
CA ASP A 86 29.34 -6.81 11.96
C ASP A 86 28.42 -7.57 10.97
N MET A 87 27.13 -7.53 11.32
CA MET A 87 26.04 -8.06 10.53
C MET A 87 25.22 -6.89 9.99
N ARG A 88 25.07 -6.85 8.66
CA ARG A 88 24.26 -5.82 8.00
C ARG A 88 22.79 -6.22 8.08
N ILE A 89 22.19 -6.00 9.25
CA ILE A 89 20.76 -6.15 9.43
C ILE A 89 20.06 -5.06 8.62
N VAL A 90 19.25 -5.47 7.66
CA VAL A 90 18.41 -4.59 6.86
C VAL A 90 16.95 -4.86 7.21
N THR A 91 16.12 -3.84 7.06
CA THR A 91 14.66 -3.97 7.17
C THR A 91 14.10 -3.58 5.82
N GLU A 92 13.52 -4.56 5.14
CA GLU A 92 13.00 -4.40 3.78
C GLU A 92 11.52 -4.71 3.76
N GLU A 93 10.79 -4.02 2.88
CA GLU A 93 9.38 -4.31 2.63
C GLU A 93 9.26 -5.29 1.48
N VAL A 94 8.65 -6.45 1.71
CA VAL A 94 8.49 -7.52 0.73
C VAL A 94 7.02 -7.61 0.33
N VAL A 95 6.73 -7.42 -0.95
CA VAL A 95 5.36 -7.51 -1.47
C VAL A 95 5.07 -8.96 -1.86
N VAL A 96 3.97 -9.51 -1.34
CA VAL A 96 3.52 -10.88 -1.62
C VAL A 96 2.96 -10.95 -3.05
N LYS A 97 3.66 -11.67 -3.92
CA LYS A 97 3.26 -11.86 -5.33
C LYS A 97 3.24 -13.33 -5.74
N ASN A 98 4.13 -14.15 -5.20
CA ASN A 98 4.31 -15.52 -5.65
C ASN A 98 3.13 -16.39 -5.22
N HIS A 99 2.56 -17.19 -6.14
CA HIS A 99 1.47 -18.12 -5.84
C HIS A 99 1.84 -19.14 -4.76
N ASN A 100 3.13 -19.43 -4.57
CA ASN A 100 3.61 -20.30 -3.51
C ASN A 100 3.48 -19.70 -2.10
N ALA A 101 3.32 -18.38 -1.97
CA ALA A 101 3.13 -17.67 -0.71
C ALA A 101 1.69 -17.16 -0.53
N VAL A 102 1.00 -16.84 -1.64
CA VAL A 102 -0.42 -16.42 -1.62
C VAL A 102 -1.30 -17.57 -1.14
N GLY A 103 -2.21 -17.29 -0.21
CA GLY A 103 -3.12 -18.27 0.38
C GLY A 103 -2.51 -19.12 1.49
N LYS A 104 -1.21 -18.97 1.78
CA LYS A 104 -0.56 -19.63 2.92
C LYS A 104 -0.72 -18.80 4.19
N ARG A 105 -0.73 -19.49 5.33
CA ARG A 105 -0.69 -18.84 6.65
C ARG A 105 0.71 -18.33 6.95
N LEU A 106 0.80 -17.22 7.67
CA LEU A 106 2.06 -16.61 8.06
C LEU A 106 3.02 -17.60 8.73
N ALA A 107 2.50 -18.44 9.63
CA ALA A 107 3.28 -19.49 10.29
C ALA A 107 3.96 -20.50 9.34
N GLN A 108 3.37 -20.73 8.15
CA GLN A 108 3.91 -21.69 7.18
C GLN A 108 5.11 -21.14 6.42
N LEU A 109 5.32 -19.82 6.41
CA LEU A 109 6.50 -19.22 5.77
C LEU A 109 7.78 -19.43 6.57
N LYS A 110 7.66 -19.71 7.88
CA LYS A 110 8.80 -20.01 8.75
C LYS A 110 9.94 -18.99 8.58
N LEU A 111 9.59 -17.71 8.51
CA LEU A 111 10.54 -16.60 8.28
C LEU A 111 11.72 -16.67 9.26
N THR A 112 11.41 -17.02 10.51
CA THR A 112 12.39 -17.08 11.59
C THR A 112 13.30 -18.30 11.54
N ASP A 113 12.89 -19.42 10.90
CA ASP A 113 13.79 -20.56 10.63
C ASP A 113 14.89 -20.16 9.64
N HIS A 114 14.68 -19.08 8.89
CA HIS A 114 15.63 -18.48 7.96
C HIS A 114 16.33 -17.24 8.54
N GLY A 115 16.28 -17.03 9.86
CA GLY A 115 16.91 -15.90 10.54
C GLY A 115 16.31 -14.53 10.19
N CYS A 116 15.10 -14.51 9.63
CA CYS A 116 14.39 -13.29 9.27
C CYS A 116 13.18 -13.08 10.20
N PHE A 117 13.00 -11.86 10.66
CA PHE A 117 11.96 -11.48 11.60
C PHE A 117 10.92 -10.63 10.90
N LEU A 118 9.64 -10.92 11.15
CA LEU A 118 8.55 -10.10 10.65
C LEU A 118 8.23 -9.00 11.66
N ASN A 119 8.33 -7.75 11.23
CA ASN A 119 8.01 -6.60 12.07
C ASN A 119 6.55 -6.18 11.93
N ARG A 120 6.01 -6.16 10.71
CA ARG A 120 4.67 -5.67 10.38
C ARG A 120 4.10 -6.35 9.14
N VAL A 121 2.77 -6.44 9.09
CA VAL A 121 2.01 -6.88 7.92
C VAL A 121 1.06 -5.75 7.53
N ILE A 122 1.17 -5.24 6.30
CA ILE A 122 0.33 -4.17 5.80
C ILE A 122 -0.52 -4.72 4.66
N ARG A 123 -1.84 -4.61 4.78
CA ARG A 123 -2.80 -4.98 3.75
C ARG A 123 -3.57 -3.74 3.33
N SER A 124 -3.49 -3.36 2.06
CA SER A 124 -4.21 -2.20 1.53
C SER A 124 -4.03 -0.92 2.38
N GLN A 125 -2.81 -0.65 2.84
CA GLN A 125 -2.43 0.49 3.71
C GLN A 125 -2.94 0.40 5.17
N ILE A 126 -3.45 -0.76 5.62
CA ILE A 126 -3.85 -1.00 7.00
C ILE A 126 -2.87 -1.98 7.64
N GLU A 127 -2.35 -1.63 8.81
CA GLU A 127 -1.49 -2.53 9.60
C GLU A 127 -2.35 -3.63 10.23
N MET A 128 -2.04 -4.86 9.87
CA MET A 128 -2.72 -6.07 10.35
C MET A 128 -2.04 -6.53 11.64
N PRO A 129 -2.82 -7.05 12.61
CA PRO A 129 -2.23 -7.72 13.77
C PRO A 129 -1.38 -8.90 13.30
N ILE A 130 -0.20 -9.05 13.89
CA ILE A 130 0.73 -10.13 13.60
C ILE A 130 0.22 -11.37 14.32
N ASP A 131 -0.58 -12.18 13.61
CA ASP A 131 -1.09 -13.45 14.09
C ASP A 131 -0.65 -14.57 13.13
N ASP A 132 -0.22 -15.69 13.70
CA ASP A 132 0.27 -16.86 12.96
C ASP A 132 -0.77 -17.47 12.01
N ASN A 133 -2.06 -17.22 12.28
CA ASN A 133 -3.17 -17.68 11.44
C ASN A 133 -3.56 -16.72 10.32
N VAL A 134 -2.93 -15.53 10.20
CA VAL A 134 -3.21 -14.62 9.10
C VAL A 134 -2.85 -15.29 7.78
N VAL A 135 -3.84 -15.40 6.89
CA VAL A 135 -3.64 -15.88 5.51
C VAL A 135 -3.13 -14.73 4.67
N LEU A 136 -2.00 -14.92 3.99
CA LEU A 136 -1.42 -13.92 3.10
C LEU A 136 -2.19 -13.82 1.79
N ASN A 137 -2.49 -12.60 1.38
CA ASN A 137 -3.11 -12.27 0.11
C ASN A 137 -2.11 -11.66 -0.85
N LYS A 138 -2.38 -11.79 -2.15
CA LYS A 138 -1.60 -11.12 -3.18
C LYS A 138 -1.68 -9.60 -2.98
N GLY A 139 -0.52 -8.94 -2.91
CA GLY A 139 -0.40 -7.51 -2.66
C GLY A 139 -0.26 -7.11 -1.19
N ASP A 140 -0.27 -8.07 -0.25
CA ASP A 140 0.15 -7.79 1.13
C ASP A 140 1.62 -7.38 1.16
N VAL A 141 1.99 -6.47 2.06
CA VAL A 141 3.36 -5.99 2.25
C VAL A 141 3.85 -6.45 3.61
N LEU A 142 4.95 -7.20 3.62
CA LEU A 142 5.59 -7.74 4.81
C LEU A 142 6.85 -6.95 5.11
N GLN A 143 6.93 -6.30 6.26
CA GLN A 143 8.17 -5.66 6.71
C GLN A 143 9.04 -6.71 7.40
N VAL A 144 10.12 -7.13 6.74
CA VAL A 144 11.00 -8.22 7.18
C VAL A 144 12.39 -7.66 7.52
N SER A 145 12.88 -7.98 8.71
CA SER A 145 14.23 -7.62 9.18
C SER A 145 15.13 -8.85 9.29
N GLY A 146 16.37 -8.74 8.83
CA GLY A 146 17.35 -9.83 8.93
C GLY A 146 18.65 -9.49 8.21
N ASP A 147 19.54 -10.47 8.05
CA ASP A 147 20.74 -10.30 7.22
C ASP A 147 20.36 -10.04 5.76
N ALA A 148 21.02 -9.07 5.13
CA ALA A 148 20.72 -8.64 3.77
C ALA A 148 20.69 -9.78 2.73
N ARG A 149 21.55 -10.81 2.88
CA ARG A 149 21.55 -11.95 1.94
C ARG A 149 20.31 -12.82 2.13
N ARG A 150 19.94 -13.12 3.38
CA ARG A 150 18.80 -13.99 3.72
C ARG A 150 17.46 -13.32 3.43
N VAL A 151 17.33 -12.04 3.74
CA VAL A 151 16.14 -11.24 3.39
C VAL A 151 15.91 -11.27 1.89
N LYS A 152 16.97 -11.13 1.07
CA LYS A 152 16.87 -11.24 -0.39
C LYS A 152 16.37 -12.62 -0.84
N THR A 153 16.95 -13.70 -0.31
CA THR A 153 16.53 -15.08 -0.66
C THR A 153 15.07 -15.35 -0.29
N ILE A 154 14.61 -14.87 0.86
CA ILE A 154 13.20 -15.00 1.26
C ILE A 154 12.30 -14.13 0.38
N ALA A 155 12.71 -12.90 0.11
CA ALA A 155 11.94 -11.99 -0.72
C ALA A 155 11.70 -12.58 -2.12
N ASP A 156 12.71 -13.20 -2.73
CA ASP A 156 12.58 -13.89 -4.03
C ASP A 156 11.62 -15.09 -3.97
N ARG A 157 11.49 -15.77 -2.82
CA ARG A 157 10.50 -16.85 -2.62
C ARG A 157 9.08 -16.34 -2.46
N ILE A 158 8.88 -15.23 -1.73
CA ILE A 158 7.56 -14.69 -1.38
C ILE A 158 7.00 -13.79 -2.50
N GLY A 159 7.86 -13.04 -3.16
CA GLY A 159 7.51 -12.08 -4.18
C GLY A 159 8.72 -11.26 -4.59
N PHE A 160 8.76 -10.01 -4.18
CA PHE A 160 9.86 -9.10 -4.48
C PHE A 160 10.03 -8.07 -3.37
N ILE A 161 11.25 -7.56 -3.20
CA ILE A 161 11.52 -6.42 -2.33
C ILE A 161 10.93 -5.18 -2.98
N SER A 162 10.07 -4.47 -2.27
CA SER A 162 9.56 -3.15 -2.62
C SER A 162 10.75 -2.20 -2.74
N ILE A 163 11.17 -1.96 -3.98
CA ILE A 163 12.21 -0.99 -4.25
C ILE A 163 11.61 0.38 -3.95
N HIS A 164 12.05 0.99 -2.85
CA HIS A 164 11.88 2.42 -2.62
C HIS A 164 12.82 3.17 -3.56
N SER A 165 12.57 3.06 -4.87
CA SER A 165 13.33 3.80 -5.86
C SER A 165 12.96 5.26 -5.72
N GLN A 166 13.81 6.06 -5.10
CA GLN A 166 13.66 7.52 -5.08
C GLN A 166 13.77 8.11 -6.50
N VAL A 167 14.16 7.32 -7.50
CA VAL A 167 14.24 7.72 -8.89
C VAL A 167 12.84 7.60 -9.50
N THR A 168 12.19 8.75 -9.65
CA THR A 168 10.95 8.88 -10.41
C THR A 168 11.19 8.49 -11.86
N ASP A 169 10.43 7.51 -12.37
CA ASP A 169 10.37 7.24 -13.80
C ASP A 169 9.44 8.26 -14.48
N LEU A 170 9.90 9.52 -14.50
CA LEU A 170 9.17 10.64 -15.08
C LEU A 170 9.00 10.44 -16.60
N LEU A 171 9.94 9.73 -17.22
CA LEU A 171 9.88 9.41 -18.63
C LEU A 171 8.67 8.51 -18.94
N ALA A 172 8.47 7.43 -18.17
CA ALA A 172 7.28 6.59 -18.32
C ALA A 172 5.99 7.40 -18.06
N PHE A 173 5.96 8.23 -17.02
CA PHE A 173 4.79 9.08 -16.74
C PHE A 173 4.45 10.00 -17.91
N CYS A 174 5.43 10.75 -18.43
CA CYS A 174 5.24 11.65 -19.57
C CYS A 174 4.89 10.89 -20.85
N ALA A 175 5.53 9.75 -21.12
CA ALA A 175 5.22 8.93 -22.30
C ALA A 175 3.77 8.44 -22.27
N PHE A 176 3.31 7.89 -21.14
CA PHE A 176 1.92 7.45 -20.99
C PHE A 176 0.93 8.61 -21.01
N PHE A 177 1.30 9.78 -20.49
CA PHE A 177 0.48 10.98 -20.59
C PHE A 177 0.28 11.41 -22.06
N VAL A 178 1.37 11.48 -22.84
CA VAL A 178 1.30 11.80 -24.28
C VAL A 178 0.52 10.75 -25.05
N ILE A 179 0.78 9.46 -24.81
CA ILE A 179 0.02 8.36 -25.44
C ILE A 179 -1.46 8.46 -25.10
N GLY A 180 -1.81 8.77 -23.84
CA GLY A 180 -3.19 8.96 -23.41
C GLY A 180 -3.88 10.12 -24.12
N LEU A 181 -3.19 11.25 -24.31
CA LEU A 181 -3.70 12.37 -25.11
C LEU A 181 -3.87 11.98 -26.58
N MET A 182 -2.90 11.28 -27.18
CA MET A 182 -3.00 10.80 -28.57
C MET A 182 -4.19 9.86 -28.76
N ILE A 183 -4.43 8.95 -27.82
CA ILE A 183 -5.61 8.06 -27.83
C ILE A 183 -6.90 8.89 -27.67
N GLY A 184 -6.91 9.87 -26.78
CA GLY A 184 -8.07 10.74 -26.56
C GLY A 184 -8.46 11.59 -27.77
N MET A 185 -7.49 11.91 -28.63
CA MET A 185 -7.71 12.62 -29.90
C MET A 185 -8.30 11.75 -31.00
N ILE A 186 -8.39 10.42 -30.82
CA ILE A 186 -9.02 9.54 -31.80
C ILE A 186 -10.52 9.80 -31.81
N THR A 187 -11.02 10.32 -32.93
CA THR A 187 -12.43 10.55 -33.19
C THR A 187 -12.91 9.61 -34.28
N PHE A 188 -13.94 8.81 -34.00
CA PHE A 188 -14.62 8.01 -35.00
C PHE A 188 -15.76 8.81 -35.59
N GLN A 189 -15.66 9.15 -36.88
CA GLN A 189 -16.75 9.79 -37.60
C GLN A 189 -17.64 8.71 -38.22
N PHE A 190 -18.87 8.60 -37.72
CA PHE A 190 -19.94 7.91 -38.42
C PHE A 190 -20.75 8.95 -39.20
N SER A 191 -21.28 8.56 -40.37
CA SER A 191 -21.92 9.46 -41.36
C SER A 191 -23.00 10.41 -40.82
N THR A 192 -23.49 10.21 -39.60
CA THR A 192 -24.52 11.03 -38.94
C THR A 192 -24.07 11.60 -37.58
N PHE A 193 -23.04 11.03 -36.94
CA PHE A 193 -22.53 11.47 -35.64
C PHE A 193 -21.03 11.22 -35.50
N SER A 194 -20.30 12.22 -35.01
CA SER A 194 -18.88 12.10 -34.65
C SER A 194 -18.75 11.67 -33.19
N PHE A 195 -18.24 10.47 -32.93
CA PHE A 195 -17.94 9.99 -31.59
C PHE A 195 -16.45 10.23 -31.27
N GLY A 196 -16.17 11.27 -30.48
CA GLY A 196 -14.83 11.51 -29.94
C GLY A 196 -14.63 10.77 -28.63
N MET A 197 -13.54 10.02 -28.50
CA MET A 197 -13.20 9.33 -27.24
C MET A 197 -12.94 10.35 -26.12
N GLY A 198 -12.33 11.49 -26.48
CA GLY A 198 -12.06 12.61 -25.59
C GLY A 198 -10.79 12.41 -24.75
N ASN A 199 -10.09 13.52 -24.48
CA ASN A 199 -8.82 13.50 -23.74
C ASN A 199 -8.95 12.85 -22.35
N ALA A 200 -10.09 13.01 -21.67
CA ALA A 200 -10.34 12.39 -20.37
C ALA A 200 -10.36 10.86 -20.45
N ALA A 201 -11.01 10.27 -21.46
CA ALA A 201 -11.07 8.82 -21.61
C ALA A 201 -9.71 8.23 -22.02
N GLY A 202 -8.99 8.90 -22.92
CA GLY A 202 -7.65 8.49 -23.35
C GLY A 202 -6.63 8.53 -22.20
N LEU A 203 -6.63 9.59 -21.39
CA LEU A 203 -5.79 9.69 -20.19
C LEU A 203 -6.16 8.66 -19.13
N LEU A 204 -7.45 8.38 -18.92
CA LEU A 204 -7.91 7.32 -18.00
C LEU A 204 -7.40 5.95 -18.44
N PHE A 205 -7.54 5.63 -19.72
CA PHE A 205 -7.06 4.36 -20.29
C PHE A 205 -5.54 4.20 -20.11
N ALA A 206 -4.78 5.23 -20.47
CA ALA A 206 -3.33 5.22 -20.29
C ALA A 206 -2.91 5.11 -18.82
N GLY A 207 -3.63 5.77 -17.89
CA GLY A 207 -3.40 5.66 -16.45
C GLY A 207 -3.66 4.26 -15.90
N ILE A 208 -4.75 3.60 -16.34
CA ILE A 208 -5.06 2.21 -15.97
C ILE A 208 -3.99 1.26 -16.53
N MET A 209 -3.57 1.46 -17.78
CA MET A 209 -2.52 0.67 -18.43
C MET A 209 -1.19 0.77 -17.68
N LEU A 210 -0.75 2.00 -17.35
CA LEU A 210 0.46 2.25 -16.55
C LEU A 210 0.33 1.61 -15.15
N GLY A 211 -0.82 1.77 -14.51
CA GLY A 211 -1.12 1.18 -13.19
C GLY A 211 -1.07 -0.36 -13.19
N PHE A 212 -1.63 -0.99 -14.23
CA PHE A 212 -1.60 -2.44 -14.40
C PHE A 212 -0.18 -2.94 -14.68
N MET A 213 0.56 -2.25 -15.54
CA MET A 213 1.95 -2.62 -15.84
C MET A 213 2.85 -2.48 -14.62
N ARG A 214 2.66 -1.43 -13.80
CA ARG A 214 3.33 -1.25 -12.50
C ARG A 214 2.96 -2.36 -11.50
N ALA A 215 1.69 -2.76 -11.45
CA ALA A 215 1.25 -3.85 -10.56
C ALA A 215 1.91 -5.20 -10.92
N ASN A 216 2.19 -5.42 -12.20
CA ASN A 216 2.87 -6.62 -12.67
C ASN A 216 4.41 -6.51 -12.64
N HIS A 217 4.97 -5.32 -12.90
CA HIS A 217 6.41 -5.03 -12.93
C HIS A 217 6.73 -3.80 -12.07
N PRO A 218 7.02 -3.99 -10.78
CA PRO A 218 7.24 -2.91 -9.80
C PRO A 218 8.44 -2.00 -10.10
N THR A 219 9.34 -2.44 -10.98
CA THR A 219 10.53 -1.72 -11.42
C THR A 219 10.24 -0.66 -12.48
N PHE A 220 9.04 -0.67 -13.10
CA PHE A 220 8.68 0.23 -14.19
C PHE A 220 7.61 1.24 -13.75
N GLY A 221 7.79 2.52 -14.10
CA GLY A 221 6.78 3.55 -13.80
C GLY A 221 6.61 3.85 -12.30
N TYR A 222 7.67 3.70 -11.51
CA TYR A 222 7.63 4.09 -10.09
C TYR A 222 7.63 5.61 -9.97
N ILE A 223 6.66 6.14 -9.22
CA ILE A 223 6.54 7.56 -8.90
C ILE A 223 6.49 7.65 -7.38
N PRO A 224 7.41 8.38 -6.74
CA PRO A 224 7.38 8.61 -5.30
C PRO A 224 6.02 9.19 -4.87
N GLN A 225 5.49 8.72 -3.73
CA GLN A 225 4.18 9.15 -3.24
C GLN A 225 4.06 10.68 -3.04
N GLY A 226 5.15 11.33 -2.60
CA GLY A 226 5.19 12.78 -2.47
C GLY A 226 5.02 13.51 -3.81
N ALA A 227 5.67 13.03 -4.88
CA ALA A 227 5.53 13.61 -6.22
C ALA A 227 4.11 13.41 -6.78
N LEU A 228 3.53 12.22 -6.57
CA LEU A 228 2.16 11.93 -7.00
C LEU A 228 1.14 12.85 -6.29
N SER A 229 1.28 13.01 -4.97
CA SER A 229 0.40 13.86 -4.17
C SER A 229 0.53 15.33 -4.59
N MET A 230 1.76 15.80 -4.81
CA MET A 230 2.02 17.16 -5.31
C MET A 230 1.36 17.40 -6.68
N VAL A 231 1.54 16.49 -7.65
CA VAL A 231 0.92 16.62 -8.99
C VAL A 231 -0.60 16.61 -8.89
N LYS A 232 -1.16 15.78 -8.02
CA LYS A 232 -2.60 15.66 -7.80
C LYS A 232 -3.20 16.93 -7.20
N GLU A 233 -2.60 17.44 -6.11
CA GLU A 233 -3.02 18.69 -5.48
C GLU A 233 -2.86 19.88 -6.41
N PHE A 234 -1.71 19.99 -7.08
CA PHE A 234 -1.46 21.08 -8.03
C PHE A 234 -2.45 21.04 -9.20
N GLY A 235 -2.67 19.87 -9.80
CA GLY A 235 -3.63 19.69 -10.88
C GLY A 235 -5.06 20.04 -10.45
N LEU A 236 -5.44 19.65 -9.22
CA LEU A 236 -6.74 19.99 -8.64
C LEU A 236 -6.90 21.50 -8.41
N MET A 237 -5.88 22.17 -7.89
CA MET A 237 -5.90 23.62 -7.69
C MET A 237 -6.01 24.38 -9.01
N VAL A 238 -5.23 23.99 -10.03
CA VAL A 238 -5.28 24.61 -11.37
C VAL A 238 -6.64 24.37 -12.02
N PHE A 239 -7.20 23.16 -11.90
CA PHE A 239 -8.54 22.85 -12.39
C PHE A 239 -9.62 23.71 -11.72
N MET A 240 -9.59 23.84 -10.39
CA MET A 240 -10.53 24.67 -9.64
C MET A 240 -10.40 26.15 -9.99
N ALA A 241 -9.17 26.66 -10.12
CA ALA A 241 -8.92 28.02 -10.56
C ALA A 241 -9.47 28.27 -11.97
N GLY A 242 -9.26 27.33 -12.90
CA GLY A 242 -9.77 27.42 -14.27
C GLY A 242 -11.30 27.42 -14.32
N VAL A 243 -11.95 26.45 -13.67
CA VAL A 243 -13.42 26.39 -13.59
C VAL A 243 -13.99 27.65 -12.92
N GLY A 244 -13.35 28.13 -11.85
CA GLY A 244 -13.75 29.37 -11.17
C GLY A 244 -13.65 30.60 -12.06
N LEU A 245 -12.56 30.75 -12.83
CA LEU A 245 -12.39 31.85 -13.78
C LEU A 245 -13.39 31.79 -14.94
N SER A 246 -13.63 30.59 -15.50
CA SER A 246 -14.62 30.40 -16.58
C SER A 246 -16.06 30.60 -16.11
N ALA A 247 -16.41 30.15 -14.91
CA ALA A 247 -17.72 30.44 -14.32
C ALA A 247 -17.85 31.95 -13.99
N GLY A 248 -16.76 32.56 -13.52
CA GLY A 248 -16.67 33.97 -13.18
C GLY A 248 -16.88 34.91 -14.37
N SER A 249 -16.40 34.57 -15.56
CA SER A 249 -16.61 35.41 -16.76
C SER A 249 -18.08 35.45 -17.22
N GLY A 250 -18.87 34.41 -16.91
CA GLY A 250 -20.31 34.34 -17.20
C GLY A 250 -21.20 35.06 -16.18
N ILE A 251 -20.66 35.47 -15.03
CA ILE A 251 -21.41 36.10 -13.93
C ILE A 251 -22.13 37.36 -14.42
N ASN A 252 -21.45 38.23 -15.16
CA ASN A 252 -22.04 39.52 -15.57
C ASN A 252 -23.27 39.34 -16.50
N ASN A 253 -23.30 38.26 -17.30
CA ASN A 253 -24.44 37.94 -18.16
C ASN A 253 -25.58 37.24 -17.40
N GLY A 254 -25.25 36.46 -16.37
CA GLY A 254 -26.24 35.75 -15.54
C GLY A 254 -26.86 36.59 -14.42
N LEU A 255 -26.15 37.62 -13.93
CA LEU A 255 -26.55 38.43 -12.77
C LEU A 255 -27.45 39.65 -13.07
N GLY A 256 -27.97 39.76 -14.30
CA GLY A 256 -28.97 40.78 -14.65
C GLY A 256 -30.31 40.61 -13.90
N ALA A 257 -31.44 40.84 -14.58
CA ALA A 257 -32.75 40.89 -13.93
C ALA A 257 -33.20 39.62 -13.16
N ILE A 258 -32.60 38.46 -13.44
CA ILE A 258 -32.99 37.15 -12.88
C ILE A 258 -31.87 36.54 -12.00
N GLY A 259 -30.74 37.23 -11.85
CA GLY A 259 -29.53 36.71 -11.20
C GLY A 259 -29.73 36.26 -9.75
N GLY A 260 -30.46 37.06 -8.98
CA GLY A 260 -30.77 36.73 -7.58
C GLY A 260 -31.63 35.47 -7.44
N GLN A 261 -32.63 35.30 -8.32
CA GLN A 261 -33.46 34.09 -8.34
C GLN A 261 -32.67 32.86 -8.77
N MET A 262 -31.77 33.00 -9.76
CA MET A 262 -30.89 31.90 -10.19
C MET A 262 -29.89 31.49 -9.10
N LEU A 263 -29.35 32.45 -8.34
CA LEU A 263 -28.49 32.16 -7.19
C LEU A 263 -29.21 31.39 -6.10
N ILE A 264 -30.41 31.85 -5.71
CA ILE A 264 -31.21 31.19 -4.68
C ILE A 264 -31.65 29.79 -5.15
N ALA A 265 -32.11 29.67 -6.40
CA ALA A 265 -32.48 28.39 -6.98
C ALA A 265 -31.30 27.42 -7.03
N GLY A 266 -30.11 27.88 -7.46
CA GLY A 266 -28.89 27.08 -7.48
C GLY A 266 -28.44 26.65 -6.08
N LEU A 267 -28.56 27.53 -5.09
CA LEU A 267 -28.27 27.23 -3.69
C LEU A 267 -29.24 26.17 -3.15
N ILE A 268 -30.54 26.30 -3.39
CA ILE A 268 -31.55 25.33 -2.98
C ILE A 268 -31.30 23.97 -3.66
N VAL A 269 -31.10 23.95 -4.98
CA VAL A 269 -30.86 22.73 -5.76
C VAL A 269 -29.53 22.05 -5.38
N SER A 270 -28.54 22.79 -4.90
CA SER A 270 -27.27 22.21 -4.45
C SER A 270 -27.29 21.73 -3.00
N LEU A 271 -27.93 22.46 -2.07
CA LEU A 271 -27.97 22.11 -0.64
C LEU A 271 -29.06 21.11 -0.29
N VAL A 272 -30.30 21.32 -0.77
CA VAL A 272 -31.46 20.55 -0.31
C VAL A 272 -31.28 19.05 -0.58
N PRO A 273 -30.89 18.60 -1.79
CA PRO A 273 -30.68 17.18 -2.04
C PRO A 273 -29.57 16.58 -1.18
N VAL A 274 -28.49 17.34 -0.92
CA VAL A 274 -27.36 16.87 -0.09
C VAL A 274 -27.79 16.68 1.36
N VAL A 275 -28.52 17.64 1.92
CA VAL A 275 -29.04 17.57 3.30
C VAL A 275 -30.03 16.41 3.43
N ILE A 276 -30.96 16.26 2.49
CA ILE A 276 -31.94 15.16 2.51
C ILE A 276 -31.23 13.81 2.39
N CYS A 277 -30.31 13.64 1.45
CA CYS A 277 -29.52 12.41 1.30
C CYS A 277 -28.71 12.08 2.55
N PHE A 278 -28.10 13.09 3.19
CA PHE A 278 -27.36 12.90 4.43
C PHE A 278 -28.28 12.45 5.57
N LEU A 279 -29.41 13.13 5.78
CA LEU A 279 -30.36 12.78 6.82
C LEU A 279 -30.94 11.38 6.60
N PHE A 280 -31.32 11.07 5.37
CA PHE A 280 -31.86 9.75 5.02
C PHE A 280 -30.82 8.64 5.24
N GLY A 281 -29.58 8.83 4.76
CA GLY A 281 -28.51 7.85 4.93
C GLY A 281 -28.09 7.66 6.39
N ALA A 282 -28.07 8.73 7.18
CA ALA A 282 -27.67 8.69 8.58
C ALA A 282 -28.75 8.12 9.50
N TYR A 283 -30.02 8.55 9.34
CA TYR A 283 -31.09 8.21 10.27
C TYR A 283 -31.93 7.00 9.84
N VAL A 284 -32.19 6.83 8.53
CA VAL A 284 -33.01 5.72 8.03
C VAL A 284 -32.15 4.49 7.75
N LEU A 285 -31.10 4.66 6.95
CA LEU A 285 -30.23 3.55 6.54
C LEU A 285 -29.15 3.21 7.59
N ARG A 286 -28.98 4.05 8.63
CA ARG A 286 -27.98 3.91 9.71
C ARG A 286 -26.57 3.58 9.18
N MET A 287 -26.19 4.20 8.06
CA MET A 287 -24.92 3.92 7.40
C MET A 287 -23.73 4.51 8.19
N ASN A 288 -22.55 3.91 8.03
CA ASN A 288 -21.32 4.50 8.53
C ASN A 288 -21.12 5.88 7.88
N ARG A 289 -20.90 6.90 8.70
CA ARG A 289 -20.75 8.31 8.28
C ARG A 289 -19.65 8.48 7.22
N ALA A 290 -18.53 7.77 7.36
CA ALA A 290 -17.43 7.83 6.39
C ALA A 290 -17.85 7.31 5.00
N LEU A 291 -18.62 6.21 4.97
CA LEU A 291 -19.13 5.62 3.73
C LEU A 291 -20.21 6.52 3.11
N LEU A 292 -21.08 7.11 3.94
CA LEU A 292 -22.12 8.05 3.50
C LEU A 292 -21.54 9.31 2.86
N PHE A 293 -20.49 9.91 3.44
CA PHE A 293 -19.80 11.05 2.83
C PHE A 293 -19.19 10.69 1.47
N GLY A 294 -18.56 9.52 1.37
CA GLY A 294 -18.05 8.99 0.10
C GLY A 294 -19.15 8.81 -0.96
N ALA A 295 -20.27 8.23 -0.57
CA ALA A 295 -21.45 8.04 -1.43
C ALA A 295 -22.04 9.36 -1.94
N MET A 296 -22.14 10.38 -1.08
CA MET A 296 -22.64 11.70 -1.48
C MET A 296 -21.69 12.39 -2.47
N MET A 297 -20.37 12.28 -2.26
CA MET A 297 -19.40 12.85 -3.20
C MET A 297 -19.43 12.15 -4.57
N GLY A 298 -19.62 10.82 -4.59
CA GLY A 298 -19.79 10.06 -5.83
C GLY A 298 -21.07 10.45 -6.57
N ALA A 299 -22.19 10.58 -5.85
CA ALA A 299 -23.46 11.05 -6.43
C ALA A 299 -23.39 12.47 -7.01
N ARG A 300 -22.57 13.35 -6.41
CA ARG A 300 -22.31 14.71 -6.89
C ARG A 300 -21.16 14.80 -7.89
N THR A 301 -20.61 13.65 -8.30
CA THR A 301 -19.46 13.55 -9.21
C THR A 301 -18.27 14.43 -8.81
N CYS A 302 -18.12 14.70 -7.50
CA CYS A 302 -17.11 15.59 -6.95
C CYS A 302 -15.92 14.77 -6.43
N ALA A 303 -15.04 14.35 -7.34
CA ALA A 303 -13.76 13.71 -7.01
C ALA A 303 -12.86 14.53 -6.04
N PRO A 304 -12.74 15.87 -6.17
CA PRO A 304 -11.90 16.70 -5.29
C PRO A 304 -12.27 16.58 -3.81
N ALA A 305 -13.56 16.67 -3.52
CA ALA A 305 -14.06 16.64 -2.15
C ALA A 305 -13.97 15.24 -1.54
N MET A 306 -14.08 14.17 -2.36
CA MET A 306 -13.87 12.80 -1.91
C MET A 306 -12.45 12.59 -1.38
N GLU A 307 -11.47 13.14 -2.08
CA GLU A 307 -10.06 13.03 -1.68
C GLU A 307 -9.79 13.70 -0.33
N ILE A 308 -10.29 14.92 -0.14
CA ILE A 308 -10.16 15.65 1.13
C ILE A 308 -10.82 14.86 2.28
N ILE A 309 -11.99 14.28 2.04
CA ILE A 309 -12.69 13.45 3.03
C ILE A 309 -11.88 12.18 3.34
N SER A 310 -11.31 11.53 2.34
CA SER A 310 -10.51 10.31 2.51
C SER A 310 -9.24 10.57 3.31
N ASP A 311 -8.59 11.70 3.05
CA ASP A 311 -7.38 12.13 3.76
C ASP A 311 -7.70 12.50 5.22
N THR A 312 -8.78 13.27 5.43
CA THR A 312 -9.25 13.63 6.77
C THR A 312 -9.68 12.40 7.58
N ALA A 313 -10.34 11.43 6.94
CA ALA A 313 -10.80 10.21 7.59
C ALA A 313 -9.67 9.20 7.84
N ARG A 314 -8.46 9.40 7.26
CA ARG A 314 -7.34 8.45 7.25
C ARG A 314 -7.78 7.01 6.95
N SER A 315 -8.73 6.87 6.04
CA SER A 315 -9.41 5.60 5.77
C SER A 315 -9.87 5.52 4.34
N ASN A 316 -9.84 4.32 3.76
CA ASN A 316 -10.35 4.04 2.41
C ASN A 316 -11.87 3.74 2.41
N ILE A 317 -12.54 3.76 3.57
CA ILE A 317 -13.99 3.53 3.67
C ILE A 317 -14.82 4.51 2.81
N PRO A 318 -14.51 5.82 2.74
CA PRO A 318 -15.22 6.75 1.85
C PRO A 318 -15.07 6.39 0.37
N ALA A 319 -13.88 5.94 -0.07
CA ALA A 319 -13.65 5.55 -1.46
C ALA A 319 -14.55 4.39 -1.90
N LEU A 320 -14.88 3.48 -0.98
CA LEU A 320 -15.79 2.36 -1.23
C LEU A 320 -17.22 2.82 -1.52
N GLY A 321 -17.71 3.85 -0.82
CA GLY A 321 -19.02 4.47 -1.09
C GLY A 321 -19.04 5.29 -2.39
N TYR A 322 -17.92 5.92 -2.73
CA TYR A 322 -17.77 6.74 -3.93
C TYR A 322 -17.91 5.91 -5.22
N ALA A 323 -17.24 4.76 -5.30
CA ALA A 323 -17.15 3.99 -6.55
C ALA A 323 -18.53 3.57 -7.10
N GLY A 324 -19.40 3.02 -6.25
CA GLY A 324 -20.73 2.57 -6.68
C GLY A 324 -21.66 3.73 -7.04
N THR A 325 -21.66 4.79 -6.24
CA THR A 325 -22.53 5.95 -6.47
C THR A 325 -22.12 6.77 -7.68
N TYR A 326 -20.81 6.90 -7.95
CA TYR A 326 -20.28 7.57 -9.13
C TYR A 326 -20.69 6.87 -10.43
N ALA A 327 -20.63 5.53 -10.47
CA ALA A 327 -21.05 4.76 -11.64
C ALA A 327 -22.54 4.96 -11.94
N ILE A 328 -23.39 4.86 -10.90
CA ILE A 328 -24.84 5.07 -11.03
C ILE A 328 -25.14 6.52 -11.46
N ALA A 329 -24.46 7.50 -10.87
CA ALA A 329 -24.65 8.92 -11.19
C ALA A 329 -24.33 9.22 -12.65
N ASN A 330 -23.23 8.69 -13.20
CA ASN A 330 -22.88 8.92 -14.60
C ASN A 330 -23.88 8.27 -15.58
N VAL A 331 -24.39 7.07 -15.26
CA VAL A 331 -25.43 6.41 -16.07
C VAL A 331 -26.71 7.23 -16.05
N LEU A 332 -27.17 7.65 -14.86
CA LEU A 332 -28.36 8.47 -14.70
C LEU A 332 -28.20 9.83 -15.37
N LEU A 333 -27.04 10.48 -15.25
CA LEU A 333 -26.75 11.76 -15.90
C LEU A 333 -26.81 11.63 -17.43
N THR A 334 -26.24 10.55 -17.98
CA THR A 334 -26.28 10.29 -19.43
C THR A 334 -27.72 10.09 -19.90
N LEU A 335 -28.49 9.25 -19.20
CA LEU A 335 -29.90 9.00 -19.53
C LEU A 335 -30.75 10.26 -19.37
N ALA A 336 -30.61 10.99 -18.26
CA ALA A 336 -31.32 12.22 -18.00
C ALA A 336 -31.01 13.28 -19.07
N GLY A 337 -29.75 13.40 -19.48
CA GLY A 337 -29.36 14.28 -20.58
C GLY A 337 -30.08 13.94 -21.89
N THR A 338 -30.14 12.66 -22.26
CA THR A 338 -30.88 12.21 -23.45
C THR A 338 -32.38 12.49 -23.33
N ILE A 339 -32.99 12.22 -22.17
CA ILE A 339 -34.42 12.47 -21.92
C ILE A 339 -34.73 13.96 -22.01
N ILE A 340 -33.90 14.82 -21.39
CA ILE A 340 -34.09 16.27 -21.44
C ILE A 340 -34.02 16.75 -22.89
N VAL A 341 -33.01 16.36 -23.65
CA VAL A 341 -32.87 16.77 -25.06
C VAL A 341 -34.02 16.25 -25.93
N MET A 342 -34.61 15.11 -25.61
CA MET A 342 -35.75 14.53 -26.34
C MET A 342 -37.09 15.19 -25.97
N VAL A 343 -37.27 15.59 -24.72
CA VAL A 343 -38.52 16.19 -24.20
C VAL A 343 -38.55 17.70 -24.40
N TRP A 344 -37.40 18.38 -24.37
CA TRP A 344 -37.29 19.83 -24.50
C TRP A 344 -37.87 20.41 -25.81
N PRO A 345 -37.71 19.77 -26.99
CA PRO A 345 -38.34 20.21 -28.23
C PRO A 345 -39.87 20.05 -28.24
N GLY A 346 -40.44 19.22 -27.36
CA GLY A 346 -41.89 18.99 -27.24
C GLY A 346 -42.61 19.90 -26.24
N LEU A 347 -41.87 20.78 -25.56
CA LEU A 347 -42.39 21.76 -24.58
C LEU A 347 -42.39 23.20 -25.12
N GLY A 348 -42.15 23.38 -26.43
CA GLY A 348 -42.19 24.67 -27.12
C GLY A 348 -43.49 24.89 -27.88
#